data_AF-A0A498DYW9-F1
#
_entry.id   AF-A0A498DYW9-F1
#
_cell.length_a   1.000
_cell.length_b   1.000
_cell.length_c   1.000
_cell.angle_alpha   90.00
_cell.angle_beta   90.00
_cell.angle_gamma   90.00
#
_symmetry.space_group_name_H-M   'P 1'
#
loop_
_entity.id
_entity.type
_entity.pdbx_description
1 polymer ?
#
loop_
_entity_poly.entity_id
_entity_poly.type
_entity_poly.pdbx_seq_one_letter_code
_entity_poly.pdbx_strand_id
1 'polypeptide(L)'
;MSFHDLPPARWASQAAEAVRAVNHTTPSGLEFPSDAYDTVAALGEVAERLPQALAQINAYLHAQQSAGRLRSDRGALDLDVELAVEGLTNAARSAQTTAEHLAVVRAGLSHLGTTGH
;
A
#
# COMPACT_ATOMS: atom_id res chain seq x y z
N MET A 1 9.68 20.18 -5.28
CA MET A 1 8.40 20.02 -4.54
C MET A 1 8.73 19.25 -3.29
N SER A 2 8.50 19.83 -2.11
CA SER A 2 8.77 19.21 -0.81
C SER A 2 7.64 18.24 -0.43
N PHE A 3 7.94 17.19 0.34
CA PHE A 3 6.93 16.26 0.84
C PHE A 3 5.84 16.95 1.68
N HIS A 4 6.17 18.11 2.25
CA HIS A 4 5.26 18.90 3.08
C HIS A 4 4.31 19.81 2.28
N ASP A 5 4.50 19.94 0.96
CA ASP A 5 3.71 20.86 0.13
C ASP A 5 2.32 20.29 -0.19
N LEU A 6 2.11 18.98 0.00
CA LEU A 6 0.87 18.29 -0.33
C LEU A 6 0.32 17.52 0.88
N PRO A 7 -1.02 17.48 1.05
CA PRO A 7 -1.63 16.64 2.07
C PRO A 7 -1.44 15.14 1.76
N PRO A 8 -1.43 14.26 2.78
CA PRO A 8 -1.25 12.81 2.58
C PRO A 8 -2.18 12.19 1.52
N ALA A 9 -3.43 12.65 1.45
CA ALA A 9 -4.39 12.17 0.46
C ALA A 9 -3.94 12.40 -1.00
N ARG A 10 -3.22 13.50 -1.29
CA ARG A 10 -2.71 13.75 -2.65
C ARG A 10 -1.61 12.78 -3.04
N TRP A 11 -0.71 12.46 -2.10
CA TRP A 11 0.31 11.43 -2.31
C TRP A 11 -0.32 10.04 -2.50
N ALA A 12 -1.34 9.70 -1.72
CA ALA A 12 -2.08 8.45 -1.90
C ALA A 12 -2.76 8.36 -3.28
N SER A 13 -3.36 9.45 -3.77
CA SER A 13 -3.92 9.49 -5.12
C SER A 13 -2.83 9.33 -6.20
N GLN A 14 -1.67 9.95 -6.03
CA GLN A 14 -0.56 9.78 -6.97
C GLN A 14 -0.02 8.34 -6.99
N ALA A 15 0.06 7.69 -5.84
CA ALA A 15 0.42 6.27 -5.77
C ALA A 15 -0.60 5.39 -6.51
N ALA A 16 -1.91 5.67 -6.38
CA ALA A 16 -2.94 4.97 -7.13
C ALA A 16 -2.82 5.16 -8.65
N GLU A 17 -2.51 6.38 -9.11
CA GLU A 17 -2.26 6.65 -10.53
C GLU A 17 -0.97 5.99 -11.03
N ALA A 18 0.07 5.90 -10.21
CA ALA A 18 1.28 5.15 -10.54
C ALA A 18 0.98 3.65 -10.71
N VAL A 19 0.19 3.05 -9.81
CA VAL A 19 -0.26 1.65 -9.93
C VAL A 19 -1.11 1.47 -11.19
N ARG A 20 -1.99 2.44 -11.51
CA ARG A 20 -2.75 2.42 -12.76
C ARG A 20 -1.84 2.44 -13.99
N ALA A 21 -0.79 3.25 -13.98
CA ALA A 21 0.19 3.30 -15.06
C ALA A 21 0.91 1.95 -15.21
N VAL A 22 1.37 1.35 -14.11
CA VAL A 22 1.95 -0.01 -14.11
C VAL A 22 0.98 -1.00 -14.75
N ASN A 23 -0.28 -1.04 -14.29
CA ASN A 23 -1.29 -1.95 -14.85
C ASN A 23 -1.52 -1.76 -16.35
N HIS A 24 -1.44 -0.51 -16.83
CA HIS A 24 -1.64 -0.20 -18.24
C HIS A 24 -0.44 -0.60 -19.11
N THR A 25 0.79 -0.45 -18.61
CA THR A 25 2.01 -0.71 -19.38
C THR A 25 2.47 -2.16 -19.32
N THR A 26 2.18 -2.89 -18.23
CA THR A 26 2.61 -4.29 -18.03
C THR A 26 2.26 -5.23 -19.20
N PRO A 27 1.07 -5.21 -19.81
CA PRO A 27 0.71 -6.16 -20.88
C PRO A 27 1.65 -6.17 -22.10
N SER A 28 2.30 -5.03 -22.39
CA SER A 28 3.20 -4.87 -23.54
C SER A 28 4.63 -4.47 -23.14
N GLY A 29 4.87 -4.22 -21.85
CA GLY A 29 6.11 -3.65 -21.33
C GLY A 29 7.07 -4.67 -20.72
N LEU A 30 6.74 -5.96 -20.76
CA LEU A 30 7.59 -7.05 -20.29
C LEU A 30 8.15 -7.80 -21.50
N GLU A 31 9.44 -7.65 -21.75
CA GLU A 31 10.18 -8.35 -22.81
C GLU A 31 10.92 -9.57 -22.24
N PHE A 32 11.41 -9.44 -21.02
CA PHE A 32 12.20 -10.44 -20.30
C PHE A 32 11.62 -10.77 -18.92
N PRO A 33 11.91 -11.97 -18.36
CA PRO A 33 11.62 -12.27 -16.96
C PRO A 33 12.23 -11.26 -15.97
N SER A 34 13.35 -10.61 -16.32
CA SER A 34 13.94 -9.53 -15.52
C SER A 34 13.03 -8.30 -15.41
N ASP A 35 12.25 -7.98 -16.43
CA ASP A 35 11.31 -6.86 -16.38
C ASP A 35 10.19 -7.14 -15.39
N ALA A 36 9.73 -8.39 -15.35
CA ALA A 36 8.77 -8.86 -14.35
C ALA A 36 9.38 -8.84 -12.95
N TYR A 37 10.65 -9.24 -12.81
CA TYR A 37 11.38 -9.20 -11.55
C TYR A 37 11.43 -7.77 -10.98
N ASP A 38 11.84 -6.81 -11.80
CA ASP A 38 11.96 -5.40 -11.39
C ASP A 38 10.60 -4.81 -11.05
N THR A 39 9.58 -5.11 -11.85
CA THR A 39 8.19 -4.67 -11.60
C THR A 39 7.65 -5.22 -10.28
N VAL A 40 7.84 -6.52 -10.01
CA VAL A 40 7.41 -7.16 -8.76
C VAL A 40 8.18 -6.61 -7.56
N ALA A 41 9.48 -6.35 -7.71
CA ALA A 41 10.29 -5.73 -6.65
C ALA A 41 9.75 -4.34 -6.27
N ALA A 42 9.46 -3.50 -7.25
CA ALA A 42 8.90 -2.16 -7.02
C ALA A 42 7.51 -2.19 -6.38
N LEU A 43 6.64 -3.13 -6.81
CA LEU A 43 5.33 -3.34 -6.18
C LEU A 43 5.47 -3.84 -4.73
N GLY A 44 6.50 -4.66 -4.46
CA GLY A 44 6.88 -5.07 -3.11
C GLY A 44 7.16 -3.88 -2.20
N GLU A 45 7.98 -2.92 -2.66
CA GLU A 45 8.26 -1.70 -1.89
C GLU A 45 7.01 -0.87 -1.59
N VAL A 46 6.06 -0.80 -2.53
CA VAL A 46 4.77 -0.13 -2.29
C VAL A 46 4.03 -0.85 -1.16
N ALA A 47 3.92 -2.17 -1.23
CA ALA A 47 3.25 -2.98 -0.21
C ALA A 47 3.94 -2.86 1.17
N GLU A 48 5.27 -2.82 1.22
CA GLU A 48 6.04 -2.67 2.47
C GLU A 48 5.86 -1.30 3.15
N ARG A 49 5.57 -0.25 2.39
CA ARG A 49 5.39 1.11 2.93
C ARG A 49 3.97 1.39 3.42
N LEU A 50 2.97 0.69 2.90
CA LEU A 50 1.55 0.89 3.28
C LEU A 50 1.27 0.69 4.78
N PRO A 51 1.83 -0.33 5.48
CA PRO A 51 1.61 -0.52 6.90
C PRO A 51 1.95 0.72 7.75
N GLN A 52 3.03 1.42 7.43
CA GLN A 52 3.43 2.62 8.16
C GLN A 52 2.40 3.74 8.02
N ALA A 53 1.91 4.00 6.81
CA ALA A 53 0.90 5.04 6.56
C ALA A 53 -0.42 4.70 7.28
N LEU A 54 -0.84 3.43 7.25
CA LEU A 54 -2.05 2.97 7.94
C LEU A 54 -1.92 3.07 9.47
N ALA A 55 -0.75 2.73 10.02
CA ALA A 55 -0.45 2.88 11.45
C ALA A 55 -0.46 4.35 11.89
N GLN A 56 0.01 5.27 11.06
CA GLN A 56 -0.05 6.71 11.33
C GLN A 56 -1.50 7.23 11.37
N ILE A 57 -2.37 6.77 10.47
CA ILE A 57 -3.80 7.10 10.51
C ILE A 57 -4.43 6.52 11.79
N ASN A 58 -4.08 5.29 12.16
CA ASN A 58 -4.57 4.65 13.38
C ASN A 58 -4.16 5.45 14.64
N ALA A 59 -2.89 5.85 14.73
CA ALA A 59 -2.38 6.68 15.83
C ALA A 59 -3.07 8.04 15.89
N TYR A 60 -3.36 8.65 14.73
CA TYR A 60 -4.15 9.88 14.67
C TYR A 60 -5.56 9.68 15.25
N LEU A 61 -6.28 8.62 14.86
CA LEU A 61 -7.63 8.33 15.37
C LEU A 61 -7.63 8.15 16.89
N HIS A 62 -6.69 7.37 17.43
CA HIS A 62 -6.54 7.21 18.87
C HIS A 62 -6.29 8.56 19.57
N ALA A 63 -5.40 9.40 19.04
CA ALA A 63 -5.13 10.72 19.61
C ALA A 63 -6.35 11.66 19.56
N GLN A 64 -7.19 11.58 18.53
CA GLN A 64 -8.43 12.34 18.46
C GLN A 64 -9.49 11.82 19.43
N GLN A 65 -9.60 10.50 19.59
CA GLN A 65 -10.54 9.86 20.51
C GLN A 65 -10.18 10.20 21.97
N SER A 66 -8.91 10.03 22.37
CA SER A 66 -8.44 10.35 23.73
C SER A 66 -8.62 11.83 24.09
N ALA A 67 -8.66 12.71 23.09
CA ALA A 67 -8.90 14.12 23.29
C ALA A 67 -10.39 14.53 23.21
N GLY A 68 -11.32 13.58 23.04
CA GLY A 68 -12.75 13.86 22.92
C GLY A 68 -13.13 14.65 21.66
N ARG A 69 -12.32 14.58 20.59
CA ARG A 69 -12.52 15.37 19.36
C ARG A 69 -13.28 14.64 18.25
N LEU A 70 -13.63 13.38 18.48
CA LEU A 70 -14.39 12.59 17.52
C LEU A 70 -15.89 12.63 17.87
N ARG A 71 -16.72 12.59 16.84
CA ARG A 71 -18.17 12.40 16.94
C ARG A 71 -18.63 11.47 15.83
N SER A 72 -19.66 10.70 16.11
CA SER A 72 -20.35 9.88 15.10
C SER A 72 -21.65 10.57 14.71
N ASP A 73 -21.89 10.75 13.42
CA ASP A 73 -23.14 11.34 12.92
C ASP A 73 -24.35 10.40 13.11
N ARG A 74 -24.11 9.11 13.36
CA ARG A 74 -25.12 8.10 13.68
C ARG A 74 -25.24 7.78 15.18
N GLY A 75 -24.52 8.53 16.03
CA GLY A 75 -24.55 8.35 17.48
C GLY A 75 -23.87 7.08 18.00
N ALA A 76 -23.00 6.45 17.21
CA ALA A 76 -22.34 5.17 17.54
C ALA A 76 -20.80 5.31 17.54
N LEU A 77 -20.27 6.33 18.22
CA LEU A 77 -18.84 6.70 18.15
C LEU A 77 -17.89 5.54 18.47
N ASP A 78 -18.13 4.82 19.57
CA ASP A 78 -17.23 3.74 19.99
C ASP A 78 -17.16 2.63 18.94
N LEU A 79 -18.31 2.24 18.38
CA LEU A 79 -18.40 1.25 17.31
C LEU A 79 -17.72 1.74 16.02
N ASP A 80 -17.95 2.99 15.62
CA ASP A 80 -17.37 3.54 14.39
C ASP A 80 -15.84 3.64 14.50
N VAL A 81 -15.30 3.98 15.68
CA VAL A 81 -13.85 4.01 15.91
C VAL A 81 -13.27 2.60 15.95
N GLU A 82 -13.92 1.66 16.64
CA GLU A 82 -13.50 0.26 16.68
C GLU A 82 -13.40 -0.33 15.26
N LEU A 83 -14.43 -0.15 14.44
CA LEU A 83 -14.45 -0.60 13.05
C LEU A 83 -13.32 0.02 12.21
N ALA A 84 -13.05 1.32 12.39
CA ALA A 84 -11.97 2.00 11.68
C ALA A 84 -10.58 1.49 12.08
N VAL A 85 -10.34 1.33 13.39
CA VAL A 85 -9.08 0.83 13.95
C VAL A 85 -8.81 -0.61 13.52
N GLU A 86 -9.84 -1.47 13.61
CA GLU A 86 -9.76 -2.86 13.17
C GLU A 86 -9.49 -2.93 11.66
N GLY A 87 -10.23 -2.15 10.86
CA GLY A 87 -10.05 -2.07 9.42
C GLY A 87 -8.63 -1.66 9.02
N LEU A 88 -8.07 -0.63 9.64
CA LEU A 88 -6.69 -0.18 9.42
C LEU A 88 -5.67 -1.25 9.80
N THR A 89 -5.88 -1.92 10.93
CA THR A 89 -5.00 -3.00 11.41
C THR A 89 -4.99 -4.18 10.45
N ASN A 90 -6.18 -4.58 9.98
CA ASN A 90 -6.33 -5.66 9.00
C ASN A 90 -5.71 -5.29 7.66
N ALA A 91 -5.91 -4.05 7.19
CA ALA A 91 -5.29 -3.56 5.96
C ALA A 91 -3.75 -3.56 6.05
N ALA A 92 -3.18 -3.13 7.18
CA ALA A 92 -1.73 -3.16 7.39
C ALA A 92 -1.18 -4.59 7.36
N ARG A 93 -1.88 -5.55 7.99
CA ARG A 93 -1.51 -6.96 7.93
C ARG A 93 -1.57 -7.52 6.51
N SER A 94 -2.63 -7.22 5.76
CA SER A 94 -2.77 -7.66 4.37
C SER A 94 -1.69 -7.07 3.45
N ALA A 95 -1.30 -5.81 3.65
CA ALA A 95 -0.20 -5.20 2.93
C ALA A 95 1.13 -5.91 3.22
N GLN A 96 1.40 -6.23 4.48
CA GLN A 96 2.59 -6.99 4.89
C GLN A 96 2.61 -8.39 4.24
N THR A 97 1.50 -9.12 4.29
CA THR A 97 1.39 -10.43 3.62
C THR A 97 1.57 -10.32 2.10
N THR A 98 1.09 -9.23 1.50
CA THR A 98 1.29 -8.98 0.06
C THR A 98 2.77 -8.75 -0.26
N ALA A 99 3.48 -7.95 0.54
CA ALA A 99 4.93 -7.76 0.39
C ALA A 99 5.70 -9.08 0.50
N GLU A 100 5.36 -9.92 1.48
CA GLU A 100 5.97 -11.24 1.67
C GLU A 100 5.76 -12.16 0.45
N HIS A 101 4.54 -12.21 -0.09
CA HIS A 101 4.25 -12.98 -1.30
C HIS A 101 5.00 -12.44 -2.53
N LEU A 102 5.09 -11.12 -2.68
CA LEU A 102 5.85 -10.50 -3.77
C LEU A 102 7.35 -10.81 -3.67
N ALA A 103 7.91 -10.86 -2.45
CA ALA A 103 9.28 -11.28 -2.24
C ALA A 103 9.52 -12.75 -2.68
N VAL A 104 8.57 -13.64 -2.42
CA VAL A 104 8.63 -15.04 -2.90
C VAL A 104 8.55 -15.11 -4.43
N VAL A 105 7.63 -14.36 -5.05
CA VAL A 105 7.52 -14.27 -6.51
C VAL A 105 8.83 -13.76 -7.12
N ARG A 106 9.40 -12.69 -6.56
CA ARG A 106 10.68 -12.13 -6.99
C ARG A 106 11.81 -13.17 -6.92
N ALA A 107 11.88 -13.95 -5.85
CA ALA A 107 12.86 -15.03 -5.73
C ALA A 107 12.69 -16.07 -6.85
N GLY A 108 11.46 -16.49 -7.14
CA GLY A 108 11.17 -17.40 -8.25
C GLY A 108 11.57 -16.82 -9.62
N LEU A 109 11.25 -15.56 -9.87
CA LEU A 109 11.61 -14.85 -11.11
C LEU A 109 13.13 -14.75 -11.31
N SER A 110 13.92 -14.67 -10.24
CA SER A 110 15.39 -14.60 -10.31
C SER A 110 16.04 -15.84 -10.94
N HIS A 111 15.31 -16.95 -11.02
CA HIS A 111 15.76 -18.20 -11.64
C HIS A 111 15.28 -18.38 -13.08
N LEU A 112 14.47 -17.44 -13.59
CA LEU A 112 13.94 -17.50 -14.95
C LEU A 112 14.84 -16.73 -15.91
N GLY A 113 15.03 -17.30 -17.09
CA GLY A 113 15.67 -16.66 -18.24
C GLY A 113 14.95 -17.05 -19.52
N THR A 114 15.20 -16.33 -20.60
CA THR A 114 14.68 -16.68 -21.93
C THR A 114 15.66 -17.60 -22.64
N THR A 115 15.14 -18.65 -23.29
CA THR A 115 15.95 -19.50 -24.18
C THR A 115 15.88 -18.93 -25.60
N GLY A 116 16.98 -18.34 -26.07
CA GLY A 116 17.17 -17.95 -27.47
C GLY A 116 16.78 -16.50 -27.79
N HIS A 117 17.76 -15.78 -28.34
CA HIS A 117 17.62 -14.57 -29.13
C HIS A 117 18.37 -14.78 -30.44
#